data_AF-A0AA37HWK8-F1
#
_entry.id   AF-A0AA37HWK8-F1
#
_cell.length_a   1.000
_cell.length_b   1.000
_cell.length_c   1.000
_cell.angle_alpha   90.00
_cell.angle_beta   90.00
_cell.angle_gamma   90.00
#
_symmetry.space_group_name_H-M   'P 1'
#
loop_
_entity.id
_entity.type
_entity.pdbx_description
1 polymer ?
#
loop_
_entity_poly.entity_id
_entity_poly.type
_entity_poly.pdbx_seq_one_letter_code
_entity_poly.pdbx_strand_id
1 'polypeptide(L)'
;MPTRSTRSARLLAPALLLSLAVSFAAMPSAPASAESPAKAYQYGRQLGAACRPPLKFAAGACVRRCPAGFEDNGRTCRQRTMRW
;
A
#
# COMPACT_ATOMS: atom_id res chain seq x y z
N MET A 1 14.70 43.59 -41.39
CA MET A 1 13.99 42.42 -40.85
C MET A 1 14.92 41.66 -39.91
N PRO A 2 14.70 41.64 -38.58
CA PRO A 2 15.64 41.06 -37.62
C PRO A 2 15.35 39.59 -37.29
N THR A 3 16.37 38.74 -37.39
CA THR A 3 16.39 37.34 -36.94
C THR A 3 17.15 37.23 -35.60
N ARG A 4 16.44 37.18 -34.46
CA ARG A 4 17.05 37.04 -33.11
C ARG A 4 16.19 36.20 -32.16
N SER A 5 15.71 35.03 -32.60
CA SER A 5 14.81 34.17 -31.79
C SER A 5 15.30 32.71 -31.62
N THR A 6 16.54 32.39 -32.01
CA THR A 6 17.03 30.99 -32.06
C THR A 6 18.12 30.64 -31.05
N ARG A 7 18.68 31.61 -30.31
CA ARG A 7 19.74 31.33 -29.32
C ARG A 7 19.21 30.87 -27.95
N SER A 8 18.05 31.38 -27.52
CA SER A 8 17.50 31.08 -26.18
C SER A 8 17.00 29.64 -26.03
N ALA A 9 16.55 29.01 -27.12
CA ALA A 9 16.01 27.65 -27.07
C ALA A 9 17.10 26.57 -26.88
N ARG A 10 18.35 26.85 -27.28
CA ARG A 10 19.44 25.84 -27.26
C ARG A 10 20.04 25.61 -25.87
N LEU A 11 19.86 26.55 -24.94
CA LEU A 11 20.41 26.45 -23.58
C LEU A 11 19.48 25.71 -22.60
N LEU A 12 18.21 25.50 -22.98
CA LEU A 12 17.19 24.86 -22.13
C LEU A 12 17.29 23.33 -22.13
N ALA A 13 17.81 22.74 -23.21
CA ALA A 13 17.89 21.29 -23.38
C ALA A 13 18.84 20.57 -22.40
N PRO A 14 20.09 21.03 -22.15
CA PRO A 14 20.99 20.31 -21.24
C PRO A 14 20.59 20.45 -19.77
N ALA A 15 19.96 21.57 -19.38
CA ALA A 15 19.51 21.81 -18.00
C ALA A 15 18.37 20.87 -17.59
N LEU A 16 17.47 20.53 -18.52
CA LEU A 16 16.37 19.60 -18.28
C LEU A 16 16.86 18.14 -18.15
N LEU A 17 17.89 17.76 -18.89
CA LEU A 17 18.47 16.42 -18.85
C LEU A 17 19.25 16.17 -17.54
N LEU A 18 19.99 17.17 -17.05
CA LEU A 18 20.69 17.05 -15.76
C LEU A 18 19.72 16.94 -14.57
N SER A 19 18.57 17.61 -14.64
CA SER A 19 17.57 17.56 -13.57
C SER A 19 16.84 16.22 -13.50
N LEU A 20 16.57 15.55 -14.63
CA LEU A 20 16.01 14.19 -14.63
C LEU A 20 16.99 13.13 -14.06
N ALA A 21 18.29 13.25 -14.34
CA ALA A 21 19.29 12.27 -13.91
C ALA A 21 19.48 12.23 -12.38
N VAL A 22 19.40 13.40 -11.71
CA VAL A 22 19.44 13.49 -10.25
C VAL A 22 18.25 12.81 -9.59
N SER A 23 17.08 12.84 -10.21
CA SER A 23 15.86 12.25 -9.63
C SER A 23 15.86 10.71 -9.64
N PHE A 24 16.57 10.08 -10.59
CA PHE A 24 16.52 8.61 -10.76
C PHE A 24 17.51 7.87 -9.84
N ALA A 25 18.62 8.49 -9.45
CA ALA A 25 19.63 7.88 -8.57
C ALA A 25 19.22 7.79 -7.10
N ALA A 26 18.10 8.42 -6.71
CA ALA A 26 17.63 8.49 -5.33
C ALA A 26 16.51 7.48 -5.00
N MET A 27 16.22 6.50 -5.85
CA MET A 27 15.12 5.55 -5.61
C MET A 27 15.57 4.43 -4.65
N PRO A 28 15.07 4.39 -3.40
CA PRO A 28 15.47 3.38 -2.45
C PRO A 28 14.92 2.02 -2.88
N SER A 29 15.81 1.04 -3.10
CA SER A 29 15.45 -0.36 -3.27
C SER A 29 14.85 -0.89 -1.95
N ALA A 30 13.53 -0.98 -1.87
CA ALA A 30 12.85 -1.50 -0.68
C ALA A 30 13.17 -3.00 -0.48
N PRO A 31 13.55 -3.44 0.72
CA PRO A 31 13.80 -4.85 0.98
C PRO A 31 12.48 -5.63 1.04
N ALA A 32 12.50 -6.87 0.56
CA ALA A 32 11.41 -7.82 0.75
C ALA A 32 11.20 -8.05 2.26
N SER A 33 10.22 -7.35 2.82
CA SER A 33 9.96 -7.36 4.26
C SER A 33 9.10 -8.58 4.57
N ALA A 34 9.61 -9.48 5.42
CA ALA A 34 8.77 -10.47 6.08
C ALA A 34 7.68 -9.72 6.85
N GLU A 35 6.41 -9.97 6.49
CA GLU A 35 5.25 -9.34 7.11
C GLU A 35 5.27 -9.61 8.62
N SER A 36 5.66 -8.60 9.41
CA SER A 36 5.74 -8.74 10.86
C SER A 36 4.35 -9.12 11.40
N PRO A 37 4.24 -10.11 12.32
CA PRO A 37 2.95 -10.54 12.87
C PRO A 37 2.17 -9.37 13.50
N ALA A 38 2.87 -8.34 13.98
CA ALA A 38 2.26 -7.11 14.49
C ALA A 38 1.36 -6.40 13.47
N LYS A 39 1.75 -6.34 12.18
CA LYS A 39 0.92 -5.71 11.14
C LYS A 39 -0.34 -6.54 10.85
N ALA A 40 -0.22 -7.87 10.84
CA ALA A 40 -1.37 -8.76 10.68
C ALA A 40 -2.41 -8.58 11.82
N TYR A 41 -1.96 -8.38 13.06
CA TYR A 41 -2.85 -8.09 14.19
C TYR A 41 -3.55 -6.72 14.07
N GLN A 42 -2.85 -5.67 13.63
CA GLN A 42 -3.44 -4.34 13.46
C GLN A 42 -4.52 -4.33 12.36
N TYR A 43 -4.25 -4.99 11.23
CA TYR A 43 -5.24 -5.14 10.16
C TYR A 43 -6.49 -5.89 10.64
N GLY A 44 -6.31 -7.00 11.38
CA GLY A 44 -7.43 -7.72 11.99
C GLY A 44 -8.27 -6.86 12.94
N ARG A 45 -7.65 -5.97 13.72
CA ARG A 45 -8.37 -5.04 14.60
C ARG A 45 -9.21 -4.03 13.80
N GLN A 46 -8.64 -3.44 12.76
CA GLN A 46 -9.33 -2.47 11.89
C GLN A 46 -10.55 -3.11 11.22
N LEU A 47 -10.39 -4.32 10.68
CA LEU A 47 -11.47 -5.08 10.09
C LEU A 47 -12.57 -5.43 11.10
N GLY A 48 -12.20 -5.81 12.31
CA GLY A 48 -13.15 -6.11 13.38
C GLY A 48 -13.94 -4.88 13.87
N ALA A 49 -13.41 -3.68 13.67
CA ALA A 49 -14.09 -2.42 13.94
C ALA A 49 -15.02 -1.97 12.79
N ALA A 50 -14.83 -2.48 11.57
CA ALA A 50 -15.69 -2.16 10.42
C ALA A 50 -17.13 -2.67 10.62
N CYS A 51 -17.31 -3.76 11.38
CA CYS A 51 -18.63 -4.29 11.70
C CYS A 51 -19.19 -3.67 13.00
N ARG A 52 -20.46 -3.28 12.99
CA ARG A 52 -21.15 -2.82 14.20
C ARG A 52 -21.25 -3.96 15.22
N PRO A 53 -20.94 -3.76 16.51
CA PRO A 53 -21.18 -4.77 17.54
C PRO A 53 -22.64 -5.26 17.48
N PRO A 54 -22.95 -6.58 17.59
CA PRO A 54 -22.07 -7.72 17.93
C PRO A 54 -21.54 -8.53 16.72
N LEU A 55 -21.53 -7.94 15.52
CA LEU A 55 -21.11 -8.65 14.30
C LEU A 55 -19.59 -8.75 14.20
N LYS A 56 -19.12 -9.81 13.53
CA LYS A 56 -17.71 -10.13 13.27
C LYS A 56 -17.41 -9.96 11.79
N PHE A 57 -16.21 -9.50 11.45
CA PHE A 57 -15.80 -9.37 10.06
C PHE A 57 -15.21 -10.69 9.53
N ALA A 58 -15.74 -11.20 8.42
CA ALA A 58 -15.29 -12.41 7.76
C ALA A 58 -15.28 -12.18 6.24
N ALA A 59 -14.10 -12.22 5.61
CA ALA A 59 -13.94 -12.18 4.15
C ALA A 59 -14.77 -11.10 3.43
N GLY A 60 -14.83 -9.88 3.98
CA GLY A 60 -15.59 -8.75 3.40
C GLY A 60 -17.05 -8.63 3.86
N ALA A 61 -17.55 -9.54 4.68
CA ALA A 61 -18.91 -9.52 5.21
C ALA A 61 -18.96 -9.43 6.74
N CYS A 62 -20.04 -8.85 7.27
CA CYS A 62 -20.33 -8.85 8.71
C CYS A 62 -21.25 -10.02 9.06
N VAL A 63 -20.76 -10.95 9.86
CA VAL A 63 -21.45 -12.20 10.23
C VAL A 63 -21.63 -12.30 11.75
N ARG A 64 -22.67 -13.02 12.20
CA ARG A 64 -22.88 -13.30 13.64
C ARG A 64 -22.00 -14.44 14.17
N ARG A 65 -21.73 -15.43 13.33
CA ARG A 65 -20.90 -16.61 13.64
C ARG A 65 -19.92 -16.84 12.49
N CYS A 66 -18.70 -17.27 12.80
CA CYS A 66 -17.70 -17.55 11.76
C CYS A 66 -18.11 -18.77 10.91
N PRO A 67 -18.00 -18.69 9.58
CA PRO A 67 -18.30 -19.82 8.69
C PRO A 67 -17.24 -20.93 8.79
N ALA A 68 -17.55 -22.11 8.24
CA ALA A 68 -16.64 -23.24 8.22
C ALA A 68 -15.29 -22.88 7.57
N GLY A 69 -14.19 -23.38 8.13
CA GLY A 69 -12.83 -23.04 7.68
C GLY A 69 -12.28 -21.72 8.23
N PHE A 70 -13.07 -20.95 8.98
CA PHE A 70 -12.61 -19.78 9.73
C PHE A 70 -12.59 -20.07 11.23
N GLU A 71 -11.63 -19.47 11.93
CA GLU A 71 -11.55 -19.47 13.38
C GLU A 71 -11.95 -18.09 13.91
N ASP A 72 -12.64 -18.12 15.04
CA ASP A 72 -13.11 -16.96 15.75
C ASP A 72 -11.96 -16.26 16.49
N ASN A 73 -11.62 -15.04 16.08
CA ASN A 73 -10.62 -14.20 16.74
C ASN A 73 -11.30 -13.02 17.46
N GLY A 74 -12.49 -13.27 18.03
CA GLY A 74 -13.28 -12.27 18.75
C GLY A 74 -14.09 -11.39 17.81
N ARG A 75 -13.45 -10.38 17.22
CA ARG A 75 -14.10 -9.39 16.32
C ARG A 75 -13.97 -9.69 14.84
N THR A 76 -13.12 -10.64 14.49
CA THR A 76 -12.92 -11.10 13.11
C THR A 76 -12.93 -12.61 13.05
N CYS A 77 -13.18 -13.14 11.86
CA CYS A 77 -13.02 -14.54 11.53
C CYS A 77 -11.77 -14.67 10.68
N ARG A 78 -10.74 -15.36 11.20
CA ARG A 78 -9.48 -15.59 10.49
C ARG A 78 -9.52 -16.96 9.83
N GLN A 79 -9.15 -17.06 8.57
CA GLN A 79 -9.10 -18.35 7.88
C GLN A 79 -8.08 -19.28 8.57
N ARG A 80 -8.46 -20.54 8.82
CA ARG A 80 -7.58 -21.53 9.49
C ARG A 80 -6.32 -21.80 8.68
N THR A 81 -6.40 -21.74 7.35
CA THR A 81 -5.26 -21.93 6.44
C THR A 81 -4.24 -20.80 6.50
N MET A 82 -4.52 -19.66 7.16
CA MET A 82 -3.54 -18.57 7.33
C MET A 82 -2.77 -18.66 8.65
N ARG A 83 -2.57 -19.87 9.19
CA ARG A 83 -1.83 -20.14 10.45
C ARG A 83 -0.44 -20.70 10.17
N TRP A 84 0.38 -19.93 9.46
CA TRP A 84 1.81 -20.19 9.27
C TRP A 84 2.62 -19.20 10.09
#